data_AF-A0A392U8E7-F1
#
_entry.id   AF-A0A392U8E7-F1
#
_cell.length_a   1.000
_cell.length_b   1.000
_cell.length_c   1.000
_cell.angle_alpha   90.00
_cell.angle_beta   90.00
_cell.angle_gamma   90.00
#
_symmetry.space_group_name_H-M   'P 1'
#
loop_
_entity.id
_entity.type
_entity.pdbx_description
1 polymer ?
#
loop_
_entity_poly.entity_id
_entity_poly.type
_entity_poly.pdbx_seq_one_letter_code
_entity_poly.pdbx_strand_id
1 'polypeptide(L)' 'MSSLMARELDLIEEFRDLSMVCEATPRSVRLGMLKLTNPFLEEVKECQKRDQK' A
#
# COMPACT_ATOMS: atom_id res chain seq x y z
N MET A 1 24.56 5.45 10.76
CA MET A 1 23.43 4.50 10.79
C MET A 1 23.98 3.09 10.59
N SER A 2 23.46 2.08 11.28
CA SER A 2 23.89 0.70 11.05
C SER A 2 23.43 0.24 9.66
N SER A 3 24.15 -0.69 9.03
CA SER A 3 23.78 -1.26 7.73
C SER A 3 22.39 -1.90 7.74
N LEU A 4 21.96 -2.42 8.90
CA LEU A 4 20.64 -3.00 9.10
C LEU A 4 19.53 -1.93 9.05
N MET A 5 19.75 -0.78 9.70
CA MET A 5 18.79 0.34 9.72
C MET A 5 18.61 0.99 8.34
N ALA A 6 19.68 1.07 7.55
CA ALA A 6 19.59 1.57 6.16
C ALA A 6 18.69 0.67 5.31
N ARG A 7 18.88 -0.66 5.40
CA ARG A 7 18.11 -1.64 4.64
C ARG A 7 16.62 -1.65 5.00
N GLU A 8 16.30 -1.39 6.26
CA GLU A 8 14.94 -1.31 6.76
C GLU A 8 14.22 -0.05 6.25
N LEU A 9 14.93 1.08 6.13
CA LEU A 9 14.41 2.31 5.55
C LEU A 9 14.19 2.21 4.02
N ASP A 10 15.11 1.58 3.29
CA ASP A 10 14.97 1.38 1.84
C ASP A 10 13.72 0.55 1.50
N LEU A 11 13.47 -0.53 2.27
CA LEU A 11 12.25 -1.35 2.15
C LEU A 11 10.98 -0.52 2.43
N ILE A 12 11.01 0.36 3.43
CA ILE A 12 9.87 1.23 3.75
C ILE A 12 9.58 2.22 2.60
N GLU A 13 10.61 2.72 1.92
CA GLU A 13 10.44 3.59 0.74
C GLU A 13 9.84 2.84 -0.44
N GLU A 14 10.32 1.63 -0.77
CA GLU A 14 9.74 0.80 -1.84
C GLU A 14 8.24 0.49 -1.60
N PHE A 15 7.85 0.27 -0.34
CA PHE A 15 6.44 0.04 0.02
C PHE A 15 5.58 1.31 -0.08
N ARG A 16 6.15 2.51 0.08
CA ARG A 16 5.43 3.76 -0.17
C ARG A 16 5.10 3.93 -1.65
N ASP A 17 6.00 3.56 -2.54
CA ASP A 17 5.75 3.62 -4.00
C ASP A 17 4.64 2.65 -4.42
N LEU A 18 4.48 1.54 -3.70
CA LEU A 18 3.40 0.57 -3.87
C LEU A 18 2.05 0.99 -3.24
N SER A 19 1.95 2.22 -2.72
CA SER A 19 0.77 2.73 -2.00
C SER A 19 0.33 1.84 -0.83
N MET A 20 1.28 1.14 -0.20
CA MET A 20 1.03 0.32 0.97
C MET A 20 1.19 1.17 2.24
N VAL A 21 0.30 0.95 3.21
CA VAL A 21 0.47 1.47 4.56
C VAL A 21 1.56 0.64 5.24
N CYS A 22 2.58 1.30 5.75
CA CYS A 22 3.70 0.67 6.44
C CYS A 22 3.82 1.24 7.86
N GLU A 23 3.73 0.39 8.87
CA GLU A 23 3.87 0.76 10.28
C GLU A 23 5.06 0.02 10.89
N ALA A 24 6.09 0.77 11.29
CA ALA A 24 7.25 0.20 11.98
C ALA A 24 6.97 0.08 13.48
N THR A 25 7.23 -1.10 14.04
CA THR A 25 7.19 -1.36 15.49
C THR A 25 8.60 -1.79 15.96
N PRO A 26 8.89 -1.76 17.27
CA PRO A 26 10.23 -2.11 17.77
C PRO A 26 10.74 -3.52 17.43
N ARG A 27 9.87 -4.42 16.95
CA ARG A 27 10.21 -5.82 16.65
C ARG A 27 9.74 -6.30 15.27
N SER A 28 9.00 -5.49 14.52
CA SER A 28 8.45 -5.89 13.22
C SER A 28 7.95 -4.70 12.42
N VAL A 29 7.72 -4.92 11.14
CA VAL A 29 7.03 -3.99 10.24
C VAL A 29 5.68 -4.58 9.86
N ARG A 30 4.60 -3.83 10.07
CA ARG A 30 3.26 -4.17 9.60
C ARG A 30 3.03 -3.53 8.23
N LEU A 31 2.66 -4.39 7.27
CA LEU A 31 2.27 -4.00 5.93
C LEU A 31 0.75 -4.12 5.79
N GLY A 32 0.08 -3.05 5.36
CA GLY A 32 -1.34 -3.02 5.04
C GLY A 32 -1.58 -2.39 3.67
N MET A 33 -2.68 -2.73 3.01
CA MET A 33 -3.08 -2.03 1.78
C MET A 33 -3.81 -0.74 2.13
N LEU A 34 -3.47 0.37 1.46
CA LEU A 34 -4.25 1.59 1.55
C LEU A 34 -5.61 1.36 0.90
N LYS A 35 -6.68 1.35 1.71
CA LYS A 35 -8.04 1.17 1.21
C LYS A 35 -8.59 2.53 0.76
N LEU A 36 -8.49 2.82 -0.53
CA LEU A 36 -9.16 3.97 -1.13
C LEU A 36 -10.67 3.70 -1.20
N THR A 37 -11.45 4.44 -0.43
CA THR A 37 -12.92 4.40 -0.49
C THR A 37 -13.42 5.74 -1.01
N ASN A 38 -13.96 5.76 -2.23
CA ASN A 38 -14.63 6.92 -2.81
C ASN A 38 -15.83 6.40 -3.64
N PRO A 39 -17.01 7.04 -3.59
CA PRO A 39 -18.14 6.73 -4.47
C PRO A 39 -17.78 6.52 -5.95
N PHE A 40 -16.80 7.27 -6.47
CA PHE A 40 -16.29 7.13 -7.84
C PHE A 40 -15.71 5.73 -8.12
N LEU A 41 -15.05 5.09 -7.14
CA LEU A 41 -14.48 3.74 -7.33
C LEU A 41 -15.56 2.66 -7.42
N GLU A 42 -16.71 2.85 -6.76
CA GLU A 42 -17.86 1.96 -6.94
C GLU A 42 -18.50 2.14 -8.31
N GLU A 43 -18.57 3.38 -8.81
CA GLU A 43 -19.05 3.66 -10.17
C GLU A 43 -18.16 3.03 -11.25
N VAL A 44 -16.83 3.15 -11.11
CA VAL A 44 -15.86 2.48 -11.99
C VAL A 44 -16.03 0.96 -11.98
N LYS A 45 -16.24 0.36 -10.81
CA LYS A 45 -16.47 -1.08 -10.66
C LYS A 45 -17.76 -1.54 -11.34
N GLU A 46 -18.83 -0.74 -11.26
CA GLU A 46 -20.09 -1.02 -11.97
C GLU A 46 -19.95 -0.87 -13.49
N CYS A 47 -19.17 0.10 -13.96
CA CYS A 47 -18.85 0.25 -15.38
C CYS A 47 -18.04 -0.95 -15.91
N GLN A 48 -17.01 -1.39 -15.18
CA GLN A 48 -16.19 -2.55 -15.58
C GLN A 48 -17.01 -3.86 -15.67
N LYS A 49 -18.00 -4.06 -14.80
CA LYS A 49 -18.92 -5.21 -14.87
C LYS A 49 -19.77 -5.20 -16.15
N ARG A 50 -20.10 -4.01 -16.66
CA ARG A 50 -20.89 -3.84 -17.90
C ARG A 50 -20.03 -4.07 -19.14
N ASP A 51 -18.76 -3.69 -19.08
CA ASP A 51 -17.79 -3.86 -20.18
C ASP A 51 -17.29 -5.31 -20.35
N GLN A 52 -17.47 -6.18 -19.34
CA GLN A 52 -17.14 -7.62 -19.42
C GLN A 52 -18.17 -8.45 -20.22
N LYS A 53 -19.06 -7.83 -20.99
CA LYS A 53 -20.17 -8.48 -21.70
C LYS A 53 -20.01 -8.46 -23.21
#